data_AF-A0AA47P9R0-F1
#
_entry.id   AF-A0AA47P9R0-F1
#
_cell.length_a   1.000
_cell.length_b   1.000
_cell.length_c   1.000
_cell.angle_alpha   90.00
_cell.angle_beta   90.00
_cell.angle_gamma   90.00
#
_symmetry.space_group_name_H-M   'P 1'
#
loop_
_entity.id
_entity.type
_entity.pdbx_description
1 polymer ?
#
loop_
_entity_poly.entity_id
_entity_poly.type
_entity_poly.pdbx_seq_one_letter_code
_entity_poly.pdbx_strand_id
1 'polypeptide(L)'
;MFVRKELWRHMRRCPSKEVSNSEATGRAKVLVLADVAESTFSQAISPGLWKILGQMKQDEVSSACRNDFLILQLGQSLFNKHGSDPTKFEYMRQKVREMGRLLLCLKRSSIFSFEDAVKPTNFYRVIEAVKDIAGYDEEKHCYHTPSLALKLGHSLKKIGNIILCRAISAEDEVTIKAAERFTRLCAKEWTELVSHTALATLSKKKFNKPSIPFTQDVQLLHQYLERKSADAVENLKKHESAQMYAELARKESPSILPRLKTHGHVICAFSEAATL
;
A
#
# COMPACT_ATOMS: atom_id res chain seq x y z
N MET A 1 -1.22 28.56 -28.52
CA MET A 1 -0.01 27.76 -28.22
C MET A 1 1.20 28.47 -28.81
N PHE A 2 2.13 28.96 -27.99
CA PHE A 2 3.36 29.57 -28.51
C PHE A 2 4.40 28.49 -28.81
N VAL A 3 4.85 28.46 -30.07
CA VAL A 3 5.85 27.49 -30.54
C VAL A 3 7.20 27.82 -29.91
N ARG A 4 7.87 26.80 -29.34
CA ARG A 4 9.12 26.92 -28.59
C ARG A 4 10.24 27.67 -29.34
N LYS A 5 10.24 27.61 -30.68
CA LYS A 5 11.19 28.35 -31.56
C LYS A 5 10.90 29.86 -31.66
N GLU A 6 9.65 30.27 -31.45
CA GLU A 6 9.22 31.68 -31.52
C GLU A 6 9.47 32.41 -30.19
N LEU A 7 9.43 31.68 -29.07
CA LEU A 7 9.69 32.21 -27.73
C LEU A 7 11.10 32.84 -27.61
N TRP A 8 12.12 32.23 -28.21
CA TRP A 8 13.48 32.79 -28.19
C TRP A 8 13.58 34.12 -28.95
N ARG A 9 12.83 34.26 -30.05
CA ARG A 9 12.77 35.52 -30.82
C ARG A 9 12.04 36.61 -30.04
N HIS A 10 10.94 36.26 -29.37
CA HIS A 10 10.21 37.17 -28.49
C HIS A 10 11.05 37.62 -27.29
N MET A 11 11.74 36.71 -26.60
CA MET A 11 12.59 37.03 -25.44
C MET A 11 13.75 37.99 -25.77
N ARG A 12 14.20 38.05 -27.02
CA ARG A 12 15.21 39.03 -27.47
C ARG A 12 14.64 40.43 -27.69
N ARG A 13 13.34 40.55 -27.94
CA ARG A 13 12.67 41.81 -28.33
C ARG A 13 11.62 42.27 -27.32
N CYS A 14 11.44 41.55 -26.22
CA CYS A 14 10.41 41.86 -25.23
C CYS A 14 10.76 43.17 -24.51
N PRO A 15 9.89 44.19 -24.56
CA PRO A 15 10.10 45.47 -23.86
C PRO A 15 10.12 45.33 -22.34
N SER A 16 9.58 44.24 -21.79
CA SER A 16 9.47 43.98 -20.34
C SER A 16 10.69 43.27 -19.74
N LYS A 17 11.83 43.22 -20.46
CA LYS A 17 13.03 42.54 -19.98
C LYS A 17 13.82 43.45 -19.04
N GLU A 18 13.83 43.13 -17.75
CA GLU A 18 14.77 43.72 -16.79
C GLU A 18 16.20 43.32 -17.15
N VAL A 19 17.08 44.32 -17.30
CA VAL A 19 18.48 44.16 -17.66
C VAL A 19 19.26 43.68 -16.44
N SER A 20 19.40 42.38 -16.26
CA SER A 20 20.45 41.80 -15.41
C SER A 20 21.62 41.36 -16.29
N ASN A 21 22.67 42.16 -16.28
CA ASN A 21 23.98 41.82 -16.83
C ASN A 21 24.63 40.75 -15.94
N SER A 22 24.66 39.50 -16.39
CA SER A 22 25.78 38.60 -16.07
C SER A 22 25.89 37.51 -17.14
N GLU A 23 27.05 37.53 -17.80
CA GLU A 23 27.53 36.47 -18.67
C GLU A 23 27.83 35.24 -17.80
N ALA A 24 26.97 34.23 -17.88
CA ALA A 24 27.28 32.90 -17.36
C ALA A 24 26.71 31.84 -18.30
N THR A 25 27.63 31.08 -18.87
CA THR A 25 27.46 29.95 -19.78
C THR A 25 26.65 28.80 -19.18
N GLY A 26 25.72 28.23 -19.97
CA GLY A 26 25.44 26.79 -19.98
C GLY A 26 24.50 26.19 -18.92
N ARG A 27 23.29 25.82 -19.37
CA ARG A 27 22.44 24.70 -18.88
C ARG A 27 21.88 24.70 -17.44
N ALA A 28 22.16 25.68 -16.59
CA ALA A 28 21.60 25.74 -15.22
C ALA A 28 20.26 26.52 -15.05
N LYS A 29 19.67 27.06 -16.12
CA LYS A 29 18.49 27.97 -16.06
C LYS A 29 17.12 27.29 -16.27
N VAL A 30 16.84 26.17 -15.58
CA VAL A 30 15.45 25.70 -15.41
C VAL A 30 15.10 25.48 -13.93
N LEU A 31 15.98 25.87 -13.00
CA LEU A 31 15.83 25.57 -11.57
C LEU A 31 15.65 26.79 -10.66
N VAL A 32 15.28 27.96 -11.19
CA VAL A 32 15.10 29.15 -10.34
C VAL A 32 13.81 29.87 -10.71
N LEU A 33 13.07 30.23 -9.65
CA LEU A 33 11.84 31.02 -9.59
C LEU A 33 10.53 30.22 -9.63
N ALA A 34 10.39 29.28 -8.69
CA ALA A 34 9.13 29.21 -7.95
C ALA A 34 9.45 29.76 -6.55
N ASP A 35 9.36 31.09 -6.40
CA ASP A 35 9.03 31.69 -5.11
C ASP A 35 7.61 31.23 -4.79
N VAL A 36 7.48 29.98 -4.36
CA VAL A 36 6.35 29.57 -3.54
C VAL A 36 6.50 30.46 -2.32
N ALA A 37 5.53 31.34 -2.10
CA ALA A 37 5.41 32.03 -0.82
C ALA A 37 5.56 30.96 0.27
N GLU A 38 6.77 30.85 0.82
CA GLU A 38 6.99 30.12 2.04
C GLU A 38 6.17 30.90 3.04
N SER A 39 4.94 30.43 3.27
CA SER A 39 4.32 30.57 4.57
C SER A 39 5.44 30.23 5.55
N THR A 40 5.95 31.22 6.26
CA THR A 40 7.11 31.21 7.17
C THR A 40 7.01 30.16 8.30
N PHE A 41 5.98 29.33 8.26
CA PHE A 41 5.51 28.40 9.27
C PHE A 41 5.35 26.98 8.72
N SER A 42 5.95 26.64 7.58
CA SER A 42 5.92 25.27 7.07
C SER A 42 7.29 24.74 6.70
N GLN A 43 7.51 23.47 7.03
CA GLN A 43 8.76 22.80 6.75
C GLN A 43 8.98 22.76 5.23
N ALA A 44 10.15 23.25 4.79
CA ALA A 44 10.59 23.10 3.43
C ALA A 44 10.60 21.63 3.01
N ILE A 45 10.21 21.35 1.77
CA ILE A 45 10.20 19.99 1.24
C ILE A 45 11.64 19.55 1.01
N SER A 46 12.03 18.44 1.64
CA SER A 46 13.41 17.96 1.60
C SER A 46 13.80 17.44 0.21
N PRO A 47 15.07 17.59 -0.21
CA PRO A 47 15.58 16.96 -1.44
C PRO A 47 15.41 15.44 -1.42
N GLY A 48 15.45 14.81 -0.24
CA GLY A 48 15.21 13.38 -0.06
C GLY A 48 13.80 12.97 -0.47
N LEU A 49 12.78 13.76 -0.10
CA LEU A 49 11.41 13.50 -0.55
C LEU A 49 11.30 13.66 -2.06
N TRP A 50 11.88 14.72 -2.64
CA TRP A 50 11.87 14.93 -4.09
C TRP A 50 12.49 13.75 -4.86
N LYS A 51 13.58 13.16 -4.35
CA LYS A 51 14.19 11.95 -4.92
C LYS A 51 13.23 10.77 -4.93
N ILE A 52 12.49 10.55 -3.84
CA ILE A 52 11.50 9.46 -3.72
C ILE A 52 10.32 9.69 -4.67
N LEU A 53 9.79 10.91 -4.71
CA LEU A 53 8.67 11.29 -5.56
C LEU A 53 9.03 11.36 -7.06
N GLY A 54 10.31 11.58 -7.38
CA GLY A 54 10.84 11.54 -8.74
C GLY A 54 10.71 10.17 -9.40
N GLN A 55 10.70 9.09 -8.61
CA GLN A 55 10.55 7.71 -9.09
C GLN A 55 9.09 7.30 -9.37
N MET A 56 8.11 8.16 -9.10
CA MET A 56 6.72 7.86 -9.46
C MET A 56 6.51 7.84 -10.97
N LYS A 57 5.50 7.08 -11.42
CA LYS A 57 5.02 7.14 -12.80
C LYS A 57 4.66 8.58 -13.17
N GLN A 58 5.16 9.06 -14.31
CA GLN A 58 4.90 10.41 -14.80
C GLN A 58 3.52 10.45 -15.46
N ASP A 59 2.50 10.74 -14.66
CA ASP A 59 1.10 10.86 -15.09
C ASP A 59 0.42 12.06 -14.41
N GLU A 60 -0.86 12.26 -14.73
CA GLU A 60 -1.68 13.33 -14.16
C GLU A 60 -1.70 13.30 -12.63
N VAL A 61 -1.66 12.11 -12.02
CA VAL A 61 -1.65 11.94 -10.55
C VAL A 61 -0.36 12.50 -9.99
N SER A 62 0.79 12.12 -10.56
CA SER A 62 2.07 12.66 -10.09
C SER A 62 2.22 14.15 -10.36
N SER A 63 1.62 14.69 -11.43
CA SER A 63 1.54 16.14 -11.65
C SER A 63 0.71 16.82 -10.55
N ALA A 64 -0.49 16.30 -10.25
CA ALA A 64 -1.34 16.83 -9.17
C ALA A 64 -0.62 16.79 -7.82
N CYS A 65 0.09 15.71 -7.50
CA CYS A 65 0.84 15.59 -6.26
C CYS A 65 1.98 16.61 -6.12
N ARG A 66 2.69 16.94 -7.21
CA ARG A 66 3.83 17.87 -7.18
C ARG A 66 3.40 19.34 -7.09
N ASN A 67 2.19 19.63 -7.55
CA ASN A 67 1.65 20.98 -7.57
C ASN A 67 0.78 21.29 -6.35
N ASP A 68 0.45 20.28 -5.52
CA ASP A 68 -0.34 20.46 -4.31
C ASP A 68 0.54 20.48 -3.07
N PHE A 69 0.51 21.60 -2.36
CA PHE A 69 1.35 21.84 -1.20
C PHE A 69 1.02 20.88 -0.03
N LEU A 70 -0.25 20.59 0.22
CA LEU A 70 -0.65 19.73 1.35
C LEU A 70 -0.33 18.25 1.11
N ILE A 71 -0.41 17.78 -0.14
CA ILE A 71 0.10 16.46 -0.51
C ILE A 71 1.60 16.37 -0.25
N LEU A 72 2.37 17.41 -0.63
CA LEU A 72 3.81 17.44 -0.38
C LEU A 72 4.13 17.45 1.12
N GLN A 73 3.40 18.23 1.93
CA GLN A 73 3.55 18.24 3.38
C GLN A 73 3.18 16.89 4.02
N LEU A 74 2.16 16.20 3.51
CA LEU A 74 1.86 14.83 3.93
C LEU A 74 3.04 13.90 3.61
N GLY A 75 3.61 14.00 2.40
CA GLY A 75 4.80 13.26 2.00
C GLY A 75 6.00 13.56 2.91
N GLN A 76 6.23 14.85 3.22
CA GLN A 76 7.30 15.30 4.11
C GLN A 76 7.12 14.74 5.52
N SER A 77 5.90 14.74 6.06
CA SER A 77 5.61 14.13 7.36
C SER A 77 5.90 12.63 7.38
N LEU A 78 5.66 11.91 6.28
CA LEU A 78 6.01 10.49 6.18
C LEU A 78 7.52 10.29 6.06
N PHE A 79 8.20 11.15 5.31
CA PHE A 79 9.66 11.12 5.16
C PHE A 79 10.36 11.42 6.48
N ASN A 80 9.87 12.36 7.29
CA ASN A 80 10.41 12.60 8.63
C ASN A 80 10.32 11.36 9.52
N LYS A 81 9.30 10.52 9.33
CA LYS A 81 9.09 9.30 10.14
C LYS A 81 9.85 8.08 9.59
N HIS A 82 10.02 7.99 8.28
CA HIS A 82 10.45 6.77 7.58
C HIS A 82 11.57 6.99 6.56
N GLY A 83 12.14 8.18 6.47
CA GLY A 83 13.11 8.57 5.43
C GLY A 83 14.43 7.81 5.51
N SER A 84 14.76 7.25 6.67
CA SER A 84 15.93 6.38 6.87
C SER A 84 15.71 4.93 6.41
N ASP A 85 14.46 4.53 6.11
CA ASP A 85 14.11 3.16 5.76
C ASP A 85 13.67 3.08 4.27
N PRO A 86 14.56 2.61 3.37
CA PRO A 86 14.26 2.45 1.95
C PRO A 86 13.06 1.54 1.66
N THR A 87 12.73 0.60 2.55
CA THR A 87 11.59 -0.31 2.37
C THR A 87 10.25 0.42 2.43
N LYS A 88 10.21 1.62 3.05
CA LYS A 88 9.01 2.46 3.15
C LYS A 88 8.83 3.41 1.97
N PHE A 89 9.79 3.48 1.04
CA PHE A 89 9.72 4.45 -0.05
C PHE A 89 8.54 4.19 -0.99
N GLU A 90 8.23 2.91 -1.26
CA GLU A 90 7.04 2.55 -2.04
C GLU A 90 5.75 2.89 -1.29
N TYR A 91 5.69 2.63 0.01
CA TYR A 91 4.56 3.03 0.85
C TYR A 91 4.32 4.56 0.80
N MET A 92 5.38 5.36 0.85
CA MET A 92 5.28 6.82 0.74
C MET A 92 4.76 7.26 -0.63
N ARG A 93 5.32 6.72 -1.72
CA ARG A 93 4.84 6.99 -3.09
C ARG A 93 3.37 6.61 -3.25
N GLN A 94 2.99 5.43 -2.76
CA GLN A 94 1.61 4.96 -2.80
C GLN A 94 0.69 5.94 -2.07
N LYS A 95 1.02 6.33 -0.84
CA LYS A 95 0.18 7.21 -0.02
C LYS A 95 0.03 8.60 -0.64
N VAL A 96 1.11 9.15 -1.21
CA VAL A 96 1.06 10.42 -1.96
C VAL A 96 0.17 10.30 -3.20
N ARG A 97 0.29 9.22 -3.96
CA ARG A 97 -0.55 8.97 -5.16
C ARG A 97 -2.00 8.68 -4.84
N GLU A 98 -2.30 8.04 -3.71
CA GLU A 98 -3.67 7.87 -3.21
C GLU A 98 -4.32 9.24 -2.98
N MET A 99 -3.61 10.19 -2.38
CA MET A 99 -4.10 11.57 -2.20
C MET A 99 -4.18 12.37 -3.51
N GLY A 100 -3.24 12.19 -4.43
CA GLY A 100 -3.32 12.80 -5.76
C GLY A 100 -4.56 12.36 -6.53
N ARG A 101 -4.91 11.07 -6.47
CA ARG A 101 -6.15 10.55 -7.06
C ARG A 101 -7.38 11.14 -6.40
N LEU A 102 -7.37 11.28 -5.07
CA LEU A 102 -8.45 11.93 -4.35
C LEU A 102 -8.65 13.38 -4.79
N LEU A 103 -7.57 14.16 -4.88
CA LEU A 103 -7.64 15.54 -5.34
C LEU A 103 -8.21 15.65 -6.76
N LEU A 104 -7.80 14.77 -7.67
CA LEU A 104 -8.33 14.77 -9.05
C LEU A 104 -9.83 14.43 -9.11
N CYS A 105 -10.31 13.51 -8.27
CA CYS A 105 -11.74 13.21 -8.16
C CYS A 105 -12.50 14.41 -7.57
N LEU A 106 -12.00 15.00 -6.48
CA LEU A 106 -12.60 16.18 -5.84
C LEU A 106 -12.76 17.37 -6.78
N LYS A 107 -11.81 17.56 -7.71
CA LYS A 107 -11.89 18.62 -8.74
C LYS A 107 -13.09 18.46 -9.68
N ARG A 108 -13.56 17.23 -9.92
CA ARG A 108 -14.79 16.99 -10.71
C ARG A 108 -16.02 17.50 -9.97
N SER A 109 -15.96 17.49 -8.64
CA SER A 109 -16.93 18.08 -7.73
C SER A 109 -16.53 19.50 -7.30
N SER A 110 -15.86 20.29 -8.15
CA SER A 110 -15.55 21.71 -7.88
C SER A 110 -14.78 22.00 -6.58
N ILE A 111 -14.09 21.00 -6.00
CA ILE A 111 -13.21 21.17 -4.83
C ILE A 111 -11.77 21.08 -5.35
N PHE A 112 -11.08 22.22 -5.37
CA PHE A 112 -9.80 22.35 -6.09
C PHE A 112 -8.56 22.16 -5.23
N SER A 113 -8.71 22.17 -3.91
CA SER A 113 -7.61 21.99 -2.94
C SER A 113 -8.06 21.25 -1.69
N PHE A 114 -7.11 20.74 -0.91
CA PHE A 114 -7.43 20.09 0.36
C PHE A 114 -7.84 21.09 1.45
N GLU A 115 -7.41 22.35 1.39
CA GLU A 115 -7.94 23.40 2.26
C GLU A 115 -9.44 23.57 2.09
N ASP A 116 -9.94 23.50 0.85
CA ASP A 116 -11.37 23.57 0.57
C ASP A 116 -12.08 22.26 0.92
N ALA A 117 -11.46 21.11 0.65
CA ALA A 117 -12.01 19.79 0.99
C ALA A 117 -12.25 19.62 2.49
N VAL A 118 -11.40 20.24 3.32
CA VAL A 118 -11.43 20.14 4.79
C VAL A 118 -12.44 21.13 5.40
N LYS A 119 -13.17 21.91 4.60
CA LYS A 119 -14.31 22.67 5.10
C LYS A 119 -15.46 21.72 5.46
N PRO A 120 -16.13 21.90 6.62
CA PRO A 120 -17.25 21.04 7.02
C PRO A 120 -18.37 20.96 5.99
N THR A 121 -18.63 22.04 5.24
CA THR A 121 -19.64 22.10 4.17
C THR A 121 -19.36 21.13 3.03
N ASN A 122 -18.10 20.74 2.83
CA ASN A 122 -17.68 19.82 1.78
C ASN A 122 -17.56 18.38 2.27
N PHE A 123 -17.85 18.09 3.54
CA PHE A 123 -17.60 16.77 4.14
C PHE A 123 -18.27 15.63 3.37
N TYR A 124 -19.57 15.72 3.06
CA TYR A 124 -20.28 14.67 2.33
C TYR A 124 -19.77 14.50 0.89
N ARG A 125 -19.34 15.60 0.25
CA ARG A 125 -18.71 15.56 -1.09
C ARG A 125 -17.37 14.84 -1.06
N VAL A 126 -16.62 14.98 0.03
CA VAL A 126 -15.38 14.22 0.27
C VAL A 126 -15.67 12.74 0.46
N ILE A 127 -16.74 12.40 1.20
CA ILE A 127 -17.16 11.00 1.38
C ILE A 127 -17.55 10.38 0.04
N GLU A 128 -18.32 11.08 -0.79
CA GLU A 128 -18.68 10.64 -2.14
C GLU A 128 -17.44 10.41 -3.02
N ALA A 129 -16.48 11.35 -3.02
CA ALA A 129 -15.24 11.18 -3.76
C ALA A 129 -14.42 9.97 -3.28
N VAL A 130 -14.38 9.72 -1.97
CA VAL A 130 -13.71 8.52 -1.42
C VAL A 130 -14.44 7.24 -1.85
N LYS A 131 -15.78 7.25 -1.83
CA LYS A 131 -16.60 6.13 -2.29
C LYS A 131 -16.35 5.81 -3.76
N ASP A 132 -16.34 6.82 -4.62
CA ASP A 132 -16.08 6.70 -6.06
C ASP A 132 -14.71 6.04 -6.31
N ILE A 133 -13.64 6.59 -5.72
CA ILE A 133 -12.27 6.08 -5.90
C ILE A 133 -12.09 4.67 -5.34
N ALA A 134 -12.77 4.34 -4.24
CA ALA A 134 -12.73 3.02 -3.65
C ALA A 134 -13.62 2.00 -4.41
N GLY A 135 -14.39 2.46 -5.40
CA GLY A 135 -15.32 1.65 -6.19
C GLY A 135 -16.47 1.13 -5.33
N TYR A 136 -17.15 2.02 -4.62
CA TYR A 136 -18.34 1.68 -3.86
C TYR A 136 -19.50 1.30 -4.80
N ASP A 137 -20.06 0.12 -4.58
CA ASP A 137 -21.25 -0.39 -5.26
C ASP A 137 -22.44 -0.14 -4.33
N GLU A 138 -23.32 0.79 -4.71
CA GLU A 138 -24.51 1.17 -3.95
C GLU A 138 -25.54 0.02 -3.87
N GLU A 139 -25.64 -0.84 -4.88
CA GLU A 139 -26.59 -1.98 -4.88
C GLU A 139 -26.14 -3.07 -3.91
N LYS A 140 -24.85 -3.39 -3.91
CA LYS A 140 -24.28 -4.45 -3.08
C LYS A 140 -23.80 -3.96 -1.71
N HIS A 141 -23.84 -2.65 -1.48
CA HIS A 141 -23.25 -1.98 -0.32
C HIS A 141 -21.84 -2.49 -0.01
N CYS A 142 -20.95 -2.50 -1.00
CA CYS A 142 -19.60 -3.03 -0.85
C CYS A 142 -18.57 -2.24 -1.66
N TYR A 143 -17.29 -2.34 -1.28
CA TYR A 143 -16.20 -1.66 -1.99
C TYR A 143 -15.43 -2.61 -2.89
N HIS A 144 -15.04 -2.13 -4.07
CA HIS A 144 -14.06 -2.82 -4.90
C HIS A 144 -12.68 -2.85 -4.20
N THR A 145 -12.22 -1.70 -3.70
CA THR A 145 -10.95 -1.58 -2.97
C THR A 145 -11.19 -1.03 -1.54
N PRO A 146 -11.73 -1.84 -0.61
CA PRO A 146 -12.08 -1.36 0.74
C PRO A 146 -10.89 -0.81 1.53
N SER A 147 -9.70 -1.39 1.35
CA SER A 147 -8.48 -0.90 2.01
C SER A 147 -8.14 0.54 1.61
N LEU A 148 -8.48 0.96 0.38
CA LEU A 148 -8.23 2.32 -0.09
C LEU A 148 -9.12 3.32 0.65
N ALA A 149 -10.41 3.00 0.83
CA ALA A 149 -11.34 3.84 1.58
C ALA A 149 -10.85 4.13 3.01
N LEU A 150 -10.34 3.09 3.70
CA LEU A 150 -9.75 3.22 5.03
C LEU A 150 -8.48 4.09 5.02
N LYS A 151 -7.56 3.84 4.08
CA LYS A 151 -6.30 4.60 3.94
C LYS A 151 -6.55 6.08 3.65
N LEU A 152 -7.54 6.40 2.83
CA LEU A 152 -7.90 7.78 2.49
C LEU A 152 -8.43 8.52 3.73
N GLY A 153 -9.27 7.90 4.55
CA GLY A 153 -9.74 8.49 5.82
C GLY A 153 -8.59 8.84 6.77
N HIS A 154 -7.65 7.92 6.97
CA HIS A 154 -6.46 8.20 7.80
C HIS A 154 -5.59 9.33 7.22
N SER A 155 -5.47 9.40 5.89
CA SER A 155 -4.69 10.42 5.21
C SER A 155 -5.34 11.81 5.28
N LEU A 156 -6.66 11.88 5.09
CA LEU A 156 -7.45 13.10 5.24
C LEU A 156 -7.37 13.65 6.66
N LYS A 157 -7.49 12.80 7.69
CA LYS A 157 -7.29 13.22 9.09
C LYS A 157 -5.90 13.82 9.31
N LYS A 158 -4.86 13.23 8.71
CA LYS A 158 -3.50 13.76 8.79
C LYS A 158 -3.36 15.10 8.07
N ILE A 159 -3.98 15.27 6.90
CA ILE A 159 -4.03 16.57 6.19
C ILE A 159 -4.78 17.62 7.01
N GLY A 160 -5.93 17.27 7.59
CA GLY A 160 -6.70 18.16 8.47
C GLY A 160 -5.85 18.66 9.65
N ASN A 161 -5.06 17.78 10.26
CA ASN A 161 -4.12 18.16 11.31
C ASN A 161 -2.98 19.06 10.79
N ILE A 162 -2.46 18.84 9.58
CA ILE A 162 -1.44 19.71 8.98
C ILE A 162 -2.00 21.12 8.75
N ILE A 163 -3.23 21.23 8.24
CA ILE A 163 -3.93 22.51 8.06
C ILE A 163 -4.15 23.18 9.41
N LEU A 164 -4.63 22.43 10.41
CA LEU A 164 -4.85 22.95 11.76
C LEU A 164 -3.57 23.52 12.37
N CYS A 165 -2.45 22.78 12.32
CA CYS A 165 -1.17 23.27 12.83
C CYS A 165 -0.73 24.55 12.13
N ARG A 166 -0.88 24.62 10.80
CA ARG A 166 -0.57 25.84 10.02
C ARG A 166 -1.45 27.01 10.40
N ALA A 167 -2.75 26.78 10.58
CA ALA A 167 -3.71 27.82 10.95
C ALA A 167 -3.45 28.34 12.36
N ILE A 168 -3.10 27.47 13.31
CA ILE A 168 -2.68 27.86 14.67
C ILE A 168 -1.42 28.74 14.59
N SER A 169 -0.41 28.32 13.82
CA SER A 169 0.82 29.12 13.67
C SER A 169 0.61 30.47 12.96
N ALA A 170 -0.43 30.57 12.12
CA ALA A 170 -0.80 31.80 11.42
C ALA A 170 -1.89 32.61 12.14
N GLU A 171 -2.33 32.18 13.33
CA GLU A 171 -3.43 32.78 14.10
C GLU A 171 -4.75 32.93 13.30
N ASP A 172 -5.00 32.03 12.34
CA ASP A 172 -6.20 32.01 11.50
C ASP A 172 -7.33 31.21 12.16
N GLU A 173 -8.08 31.90 13.02
CA GLU A 173 -9.24 31.37 13.75
C GLU A 173 -10.34 30.76 12.86
N VAL A 174 -10.50 31.26 11.63
CA VAL A 174 -11.52 30.75 10.70
C VAL A 174 -11.13 29.35 10.24
N THR A 175 -9.87 29.19 9.82
CA THR A 175 -9.35 27.89 9.37
C THR A 175 -9.19 26.91 10.53
N ILE A 176 -8.79 27.36 11.72
CA ILE A 176 -8.75 26.52 12.94
C ILE A 176 -10.11 25.89 13.19
N LYS A 177 -11.17 26.70 13.31
CA LYS A 177 -12.53 26.21 13.60
C LYS A 177 -13.05 25.29 12.50
N ALA A 178 -12.75 25.58 11.23
CA ALA A 178 -13.15 24.72 10.12
C ALA A 178 -12.45 23.34 10.19
N ALA A 179 -11.13 23.32 10.39
CA ALA A 179 -10.34 22.10 10.47
C ALA A 179 -10.71 21.23 11.69
N GLU A 180 -10.97 21.84 12.85
CA GLU A 180 -11.45 21.14 14.04
C GLU A 180 -12.82 20.49 13.82
N ARG A 181 -13.77 21.23 13.24
CA ARG A 181 -15.10 20.70 12.92
C ARG A 181 -15.01 19.54 11.94
N PHE A 182 -14.20 19.65 10.89
CA PHE A 182 -13.98 18.57 9.94
C PHE A 182 -13.34 17.34 10.58
N THR A 183 -12.33 17.54 11.44
CA THR A 183 -11.67 16.46 12.18
C THR A 183 -12.65 15.74 13.10
N ARG A 184 -13.59 16.48 13.72
CA ARG A 184 -14.68 15.92 14.53
C ARG A 184 -15.66 15.11 13.70
N LEU A 185 -16.06 15.60 12.52
CA LEU A 185 -16.89 14.85 11.57
C LEU A 185 -16.20 13.56 11.13
N CYS A 186 -14.91 13.62 10.80
CA CYS A 186 -14.11 12.43 10.48
C CYS A 186 -14.03 11.44 11.65
N ALA A 187 -14.01 11.90 12.91
CA ALA A 187 -13.96 11.00 14.06
C ALA A 187 -15.31 10.34 14.35
N LYS A 188 -16.42 11.05 14.12
CA LYS A 188 -17.77 10.58 14.45
C LYS A 188 -18.44 9.81 13.31
N GLU A 189 -18.46 10.37 12.12
CA GLU A 189 -19.29 9.87 11.01
C GLU A 189 -18.52 8.97 10.05
N TRP A 190 -17.20 9.11 9.94
CA TRP A 190 -16.39 8.33 8.99
C TRP A 190 -16.52 6.82 9.23
N THR A 191 -16.63 6.42 10.50
CA THR A 191 -16.79 5.01 10.86
C THR A 191 -18.06 4.43 10.27
N GLU A 192 -19.18 5.16 10.35
CA GLU A 192 -20.49 4.74 9.88
C GLU A 192 -20.57 4.79 8.35
N LEU A 193 -20.12 5.90 7.76
CA LEU A 193 -20.26 6.16 6.32
C LEU A 193 -19.27 5.36 5.45
N VAL A 194 -18.10 5.00 6.00
CA VAL A 194 -17.00 4.41 5.23
C VAL A 194 -16.44 3.16 5.90
N SER A 195 -15.94 3.27 7.13
CA SER A 195 -15.10 2.22 7.72
C SER A 195 -15.85 0.92 7.96
N HIS A 196 -17.09 0.97 8.47
CA HIS A 196 -17.89 -0.21 8.75
C HIS A 196 -18.08 -1.07 7.49
N THR A 197 -18.52 -0.44 6.40
CA THR A 197 -18.75 -1.13 5.13
C THR A 197 -17.45 -1.61 4.49
N ALA A 198 -16.36 -0.85 4.61
CA ALA A 198 -15.04 -1.26 4.13
C ALA A 198 -14.51 -2.50 4.89
N LEU A 199 -14.62 -2.50 6.22
CA LEU A 199 -14.19 -3.62 7.08
C LEU A 199 -15.06 -4.86 6.86
N ALA A 200 -16.38 -4.69 6.74
CA ALA A 200 -17.29 -5.79 6.41
C ALA A 200 -16.96 -6.39 5.03
N THR A 201 -16.68 -5.56 4.02
CA THR A 201 -16.25 -6.02 2.70
C THR A 201 -14.93 -6.78 2.76
N LEU A 202 -13.96 -6.31 3.54
CA LEU A 202 -12.68 -7.00 3.75
C LEU A 202 -12.88 -8.36 4.41
N SER A 203 -13.73 -8.42 5.45
CA SER A 203 -14.05 -9.67 6.15
C SER A 203 -14.69 -10.68 5.20
N LYS A 204 -15.71 -10.26 4.42
CA LYS A 204 -16.34 -11.09 3.39
C LYS A 204 -15.35 -11.59 2.35
N LYS A 205 -14.46 -10.72 1.83
CA LYS A 205 -13.42 -11.11 0.88
C LYS A 205 -12.42 -12.11 1.47
N LYS A 206 -12.07 -11.96 2.74
CA LYS A 206 -11.18 -12.90 3.45
C LYS A 206 -11.84 -14.26 3.64
N PHE A 207 -13.13 -14.28 4.01
CA PHE A 207 -13.91 -15.50 4.19
C PHE A 207 -14.17 -16.24 2.87
N ASN A 208 -14.47 -15.49 1.80
CA ASN A 208 -14.75 -16.04 0.47
C ASN A 208 -13.47 -16.37 -0.34
N LYS A 209 -12.28 -16.09 0.20
CA LYS A 209 -11.05 -16.53 -0.44
C LYS A 209 -11.08 -18.06 -0.41
N PRO A 210 -11.09 -18.74 -1.57
CA PRO A 210 -11.11 -20.19 -1.59
C PRO A 210 -9.94 -20.66 -0.71
N SER A 211 -10.27 -21.43 0.33
CA SER A 211 -9.25 -22.17 1.05
C SER A 211 -8.52 -22.98 -0.02
N ILE A 212 -7.20 -22.88 -0.03
CA ILE A 212 -6.29 -23.55 -0.98
C ILE A 212 -6.74 -25.02 -1.16
N PRO A 213 -6.44 -25.72 -2.28
CA PRO A 213 -6.75 -27.13 -2.53
C PRO A 213 -6.06 -28.11 -1.56
N PHE A 214 -5.91 -27.71 -0.30
CA PHE A 214 -5.37 -28.45 0.81
C PHE A 214 -6.03 -29.82 0.96
N THR A 215 -7.28 -30.03 0.54
CA THR A 215 -7.85 -31.38 0.50
C THR A 215 -7.36 -32.19 -0.68
N GLN A 216 -7.34 -31.67 -1.92
CA GLN A 216 -6.92 -32.43 -3.09
C GLN A 216 -5.42 -32.71 -3.13
N ASP A 217 -4.58 -31.71 -2.84
CA ASP A 217 -3.13 -31.88 -2.85
C ASP A 217 -2.65 -32.76 -1.69
N VAL A 218 -3.29 -32.69 -0.52
CA VAL A 218 -2.99 -33.60 0.61
C VAL A 218 -3.50 -35.01 0.32
N GLN A 219 -4.67 -35.17 -0.32
CA GLN A 219 -5.17 -36.48 -0.76
C GLN A 219 -4.23 -37.11 -1.80
N LEU A 220 -3.75 -36.33 -2.78
CA LEU A 220 -2.79 -36.78 -3.78
C LEU A 220 -1.45 -37.17 -3.14
N LEU A 221 -0.96 -36.36 -2.20
CA LEU A 221 0.24 -36.69 -1.43
C LEU A 221 0.06 -37.98 -0.61
N HIS A 222 -1.09 -38.14 0.04
CA HIS A 222 -1.39 -39.34 0.83
C HIS A 222 -1.43 -40.59 -0.06
N GLN A 223 -2.13 -40.54 -1.18
CA GLN A 223 -2.17 -41.64 -2.16
C GLN A 223 -0.78 -41.95 -2.72
N TYR A 224 0.05 -40.94 -3.00
CA TYR A 224 1.41 -41.15 -3.46
C TYR A 224 2.27 -41.87 -2.41
N LEU A 225 2.19 -41.45 -1.15
CA LEU A 225 2.91 -42.07 -0.04
C LEU A 225 2.45 -43.51 0.21
N GLU A 226 1.15 -43.78 0.17
CA GLU A 226 0.60 -45.15 0.29
C GLU A 226 1.10 -46.05 -0.84
N ARG A 227 1.06 -45.57 -2.08
CA ARG A 227 1.52 -46.33 -3.25
C ARG A 227 3.01 -46.65 -3.15
N LYS A 228 3.83 -45.67 -2.78
CA LYS A 228 5.28 -45.87 -2.59
C LYS A 228 5.61 -46.80 -1.43
N SER A 229 4.83 -46.77 -0.35
CA SER A 229 4.96 -47.71 0.76
C SER A 229 4.65 -49.15 0.30
N ALA A 230 3.54 -49.34 -0.42
CA ALA A 230 3.17 -50.64 -0.97
C ALA A 230 4.23 -51.20 -1.93
N ASP A 231 4.75 -50.38 -2.85
CA ASP A 231 5.82 -50.75 -3.79
C ASP A 231 7.10 -51.18 -3.05
N ALA A 232 7.48 -50.46 -1.98
CA ALA A 232 8.65 -50.79 -1.18
C ALA A 232 8.48 -52.13 -0.43
N VAL A 233 7.29 -52.38 0.13
CA VAL A 233 6.95 -53.64 0.80
C VAL A 233 6.93 -54.81 -0.19
N GLU A 234 6.40 -54.62 -1.40
CA GLU A 234 6.37 -55.69 -2.42
C GLU A 234 7.78 -56.00 -2.96
N ASN A 235 8.62 -54.99 -3.17
CA ASN A 235 10.02 -55.19 -3.56
C ASN A 235 10.82 -55.93 -2.49
N LEU A 236 10.56 -55.66 -1.20
CA LEU A 236 11.15 -56.37 -0.07
C LEU A 236 10.76 -57.86 -0.03
N LYS A 237 9.50 -58.20 -0.34
CA LYS A 237 9.05 -59.61 -0.40
C LYS A 237 9.70 -60.40 -1.54
N LYS A 238 10.13 -59.72 -2.61
CA LYS A 238 10.75 -60.35 -3.79
C LYS A 238 12.27 -60.52 -3.66
N HIS A 239 12.92 -59.68 -2.85
CA HIS A 239 14.37 -59.73 -2.61
C HIS A 239 14.67 -59.52 -1.13
N GLU A 240 14.85 -60.61 -0.37
CA GLU A 240 15.33 -60.54 1.02
C GLU A 240 16.79 -60.04 1.04
N SER A 241 16.98 -58.76 1.32
CA SER A 241 18.30 -58.15 1.51
C SER A 241 18.25 -57.12 2.64
N ALA A 242 19.20 -57.21 3.55
CA ALA A 242 19.32 -56.37 4.75
C ALA A 242 19.40 -54.86 4.45
N GLN A 243 19.80 -54.46 3.24
CA GLN A 243 19.86 -53.04 2.84
C GLN A 243 18.47 -52.41 2.63
N MET A 244 17.46 -53.17 2.20
CA MET A 244 16.12 -52.64 1.94
C MET A 244 15.32 -52.40 3.24
N TYR A 245 15.57 -53.18 4.28
CA TYR A 245 15.00 -52.97 5.62
C TYR A 245 15.47 -51.64 6.26
N ALA A 246 16.74 -51.27 6.03
CA ALA A 246 17.32 -50.03 6.56
C ALA A 246 16.75 -48.77 5.89
N GLU A 247 16.29 -48.84 4.63
CA GLU A 247 15.61 -47.73 3.95
C GLU A 247 14.17 -47.52 4.44
N LEU A 248 13.46 -48.60 4.79
CA LEU A 248 12.09 -48.53 5.31
C LEU A 248 12.06 -47.87 6.70
N ALA A 249 12.96 -48.28 7.60
CA ALA A 249 13.08 -47.74 8.95
C ALA A 249 13.45 -46.24 8.97
N ARG A 250 14.08 -45.74 7.91
CA ARG A 250 14.45 -44.31 7.76
C ARG A 250 13.29 -43.44 7.25
N LYS A 251 12.25 -44.05 6.66
CA LYS A 251 11.11 -43.36 6.03
C LYS A 251 9.82 -43.44 6.85
N GLU A 252 9.68 -44.42 7.74
CA GLU A 252 8.55 -44.54 8.66
C GLU A 252 8.73 -43.61 9.88
N SER A 253 7.91 -42.56 9.96
CA SER A 253 7.79 -41.75 11.17
C SER A 253 7.02 -42.55 12.26
N PRO A 254 7.35 -42.38 13.56
CA PRO A 254 6.84 -43.22 14.66
C PRO A 254 5.31 -43.18 14.89
N SER A 255 4.56 -42.41 14.12
CA SER A 255 3.10 -42.29 14.20
C SER A 255 2.31 -43.44 13.56
N ILE A 256 2.94 -44.40 12.86
CA ILE A 256 2.25 -45.51 12.16
C ILE A 256 2.42 -46.88 12.88
N LEU A 257 3.21 -46.93 13.97
CA LEU A 257 3.51 -48.14 14.74
C LEU A 257 2.33 -48.98 15.29
N PRO A 258 1.07 -48.50 15.46
CA PRO A 258 0.03 -49.37 16.02
C PRO A 258 -0.47 -50.48 15.07
N ARG A 259 -0.24 -50.39 13.74
CA ARG A 259 -0.88 -51.30 12.78
C ARG A 259 -0.16 -52.61 12.48
N LEU A 260 1.08 -52.81 12.97
CA LEU A 260 1.82 -54.07 12.79
C LEU A 260 1.65 -55.07 13.94
N LYS A 261 0.96 -54.71 15.03
CA LYS A 261 0.70 -55.61 16.17
C LYS A 261 -0.41 -56.64 15.95
N THR A 262 -1.13 -56.61 14.82
CA THR A 262 -2.31 -57.48 14.61
C THR A 262 -2.03 -58.79 13.88
N HIS A 263 -0.81 -59.01 13.37
CA HIS A 263 -0.44 -60.30 12.78
C HIS A 263 0.78 -60.86 13.52
N GLY A 264 0.50 -61.49 14.66
CA GLY A 264 1.50 -62.14 15.48
C GLY A 264 2.11 -63.33 14.75
N HIS A 265 3.26 -63.12 14.10
CA HIS A 265 4.17 -64.17 13.63
C HIS A 265 5.61 -63.66 13.35
N VAL A 266 6.08 -62.61 14.01
CA VAL A 266 7.47 -62.11 13.80
C VAL A 266 8.15 -61.64 15.09
N ILE A 267 7.92 -62.31 16.23
CA ILE A 267 8.65 -62.02 17.49
C ILE A 267 9.71 -63.10 17.82
N CYS A 268 9.74 -64.23 17.13
CA CYS A 268 10.71 -65.30 17.45
C CYS A 268 12.14 -65.08 16.90
N ALA A 269 12.39 -64.11 16.03
CA ALA A 269 13.70 -63.95 15.40
C ALA A 269 14.68 -63.02 16.16
N PHE A 270 14.29 -62.49 17.33
CA PHE A 270 15.12 -61.53 18.08
C PHE A 270 15.93 -62.13 19.25
N SER A 271 15.86 -63.45 19.51
CA SER A 271 16.54 -64.05 20.66
C SER A 271 17.78 -64.90 20.33
N GLU A 272 18.04 -65.28 19.08
CA GLU A 272 19.14 -66.21 18.75
C GLU A 272 20.38 -65.57 18.10
N ALA A 273 20.34 -64.31 17.69
CA ALA A 273 21.49 -63.65 17.04
C ALA A 273 22.39 -62.85 18.00
N ALA A 274 22.19 -62.94 19.33
CA ALA A 274 23.00 -62.25 20.33
C ALA A 274 24.08 -63.14 20.98
N THR A 275 24.30 -64.36 20.48
CA THR A 275 25.39 -65.23 20.93
C THR A 275 26.01 -65.91 19.72
N LEU A 276 26.90 -65.18 19.03
CA LEU A 276 28.16 -65.63 18.41
C LEU A 276 28.80 -64.47 17.65
#